data_AF-A0A925G2A5-F1
#
_entry.id   AF-A0A925G2A5-F1
#
_cell.length_a   1.000
_cell.length_b   1.000
_cell.length_c   1.000
_cell.angle_alpha   90.00
_cell.angle_beta   90.00
_cell.angle_gamma   90.00
#
_symmetry.space_group_name_H-M   'P 1'
#
loop_
_entity.id
_entity.type
_entity.pdbx_description
1 polymer ?
#
loop_
_entity_poly.entity_id
_entity_poly.type
_entity_poly.pdbx_seq_one_letter_code
_entity_poly.pdbx_strand_id
1 'polypeptide(L)' 'MKKLDPDNSNGFLDSSAGFFAESQTHAISLARMLSFAADEAKELGADDCYLLVTLALRDLKEQFGLKYDDIIEMCPELN' A
#
# COMPACT_ATOMS: atom_id res chain seq x y z
N MET A 1 41.47 27.35 -21.19
CA MET A 1 40.24 27.34 -20.37
C MET A 1 39.20 26.48 -21.08
N LYS A 2 38.93 25.27 -20.59
CA LYS A 2 37.81 24.44 -21.08
C LYS A 2 36.52 25.15 -20.69
N LYS A 3 35.65 25.44 -21.66
CA LYS A 3 34.29 25.89 -21.38
C LYS A 3 33.54 24.70 -20.77
N LEU A 4 32.91 24.92 -19.62
CA LEU A 4 31.94 24.00 -19.03
C LEU A 4 30.66 24.15 -19.84
N ASP A 5 30.21 23.07 -20.48
CA ASP A 5 28.90 23.00 -21.12
C ASP A 5 27.81 23.04 -20.03
N PRO A 6 26.76 23.89 -20.16
CA PRO A 6 25.73 24.04 -19.14
C PRO A 6 24.61 22.98 -19.19
N ASP A 7 24.72 21.94 -20.03
CA ASP A 7 23.67 20.93 -20.19
C ASP A 7 23.81 19.75 -19.22
N ASN A 8 23.79 20.02 -17.91
CA ASN A 8 23.72 18.98 -16.88
C ASN A 8 22.51 19.13 -15.95
N SER A 9 21.30 19.23 -16.51
CA SER A 9 20.08 19.31 -15.70
C SER A 9 18.88 18.48 -16.17
N ASN A 10 19.05 17.50 -17.07
CA ASN A 10 17.94 16.64 -17.52
C ASN A 10 17.92 15.24 -16.88
N GLY A 11 18.60 15.02 -15.75
CA GLY A 11 18.68 13.71 -15.09
C GLY A 11 18.20 13.64 -13.63
N PHE A 12 17.66 14.74 -13.08
CA PHE A 12 17.34 14.83 -11.64
C PHE A 12 15.85 15.05 -11.33
N LEU A 13 14.98 14.76 -12.29
CA LEU A 13 13.54 14.79 -12.10
C LEU A 13 13.03 13.37 -12.26
N ASP A 14 12.37 12.87 -11.20
CA ASP A 14 11.38 11.79 -11.21
C ASP A 14 11.69 10.43 -10.55
N SER A 15 12.76 10.32 -9.74
CA SER A 15 13.00 9.12 -8.92
C SER A 15 12.00 8.95 -7.77
N SER A 16 11.28 10.01 -7.37
CA SER A 16 10.28 9.96 -6.29
C SER A 16 8.90 9.48 -6.72
N ALA A 17 8.46 9.77 -7.96
CA ALA A 17 7.15 9.31 -8.43
C ALA A 17 7.15 7.81 -8.75
N GLY A 18 8.24 7.30 -9.33
CA GLY A 18 8.42 5.87 -9.56
C GLY A 18 8.45 5.06 -8.26
N PHE A 19 9.19 5.53 -7.26
CA PHE A 19 9.25 4.90 -5.93
C PHE A 19 7.89 4.88 -5.21
N PHE A 20 7.11 5.96 -5.33
CA PHE A 20 5.78 6.05 -4.73
C PHE A 20 4.76 5.10 -5.39
N ALA A 21 4.77 5.01 -6.73
CA ALA A 21 3.88 4.10 -7.47
C ALA A 21 4.19 2.61 -7.19
N GLU A 22 5.47 2.26 -7.06
CA GLU A 22 5.89 0.91 -6.69
C GLU A 22 5.46 0.56 -5.25
N SER A 23 5.68 1.49 -4.31
CA SER A 23 5.26 1.34 -2.91
C SER A 23 3.75 1.16 -2.78
N GLN A 24 2.96 1.89 -3.57
CA GLN A 24 1.51 1.76 -3.60
C GLN A 24 1.07 0.40 -4.16
N THR A 25 1.73 -0.10 -5.20
CA THR A 25 1.45 -1.42 -5.77
C THR A 25 1.69 -2.53 -4.74
N HIS A 26 2.81 -2.47 -4.01
CA HIS A 26 3.09 -3.42 -2.93
C HIS A 26 2.09 -3.32 -1.78
N ALA A 27 1.69 -2.11 -1.39
CA ALA A 27 0.68 -1.89 -0.36
C ALA A 27 -0.68 -2.51 -0.73
N ILE A 28 -1.11 -2.38 -1.99
CA ILE A 28 -2.34 -3.02 -2.50
C ILE A 28 -2.22 -4.55 -2.44
N SER A 29 -1.10 -5.11 -2.90
CA SER A 29 -0.87 -6.56 -2.84
C SER A 29 -0.92 -7.07 -1.40
N LEU A 30 -0.27 -6.38 -0.47
CA LEU A 30 -0.30 -6.74 0.94
C LEU A 30 -1.71 -6.62 1.53
N ALA A 31 -2.43 -5.54 1.22
CA ALA A 31 -3.80 -5.36 1.68
C ALA A 31 -4.69 -6.52 1.22
N ARG A 32 -4.60 -6.94 -0.05
CA ARG A 32 -5.38 -8.09 -0.56
C ARG A 32 -5.05 -9.41 0.13
N MET A 33 -3.78 -9.68 0.44
CA MET A 33 -3.40 -10.87 1.20
C MET A 33 -3.95 -10.84 2.63
N LEU A 34 -3.91 -9.66 3.27
CA LEU A 34 -4.45 -9.48 4.61
C LEU A 34 -5.98 -9.59 4.62
N SER A 35 -6.69 -9.14 3.59
CA SER A 35 -8.14 -9.36 3.47
C SER A 35 -8.49 -10.84 3.53
N PHE A 36 -7.80 -11.64 2.71
CA PHE A 36 -7.97 -13.10 2.71
C PHE A 36 -7.66 -13.71 4.10
N ALA A 37 -6.57 -13.27 4.74
CA ALA A 37 -6.23 -13.75 6.08
C ALA A 37 -7.27 -13.35 7.15
N ALA A 38 -7.92 -12.19 7.00
CA ALA A 38 -8.99 -11.76 7.90
C ALA A 38 -10.22 -12.65 7.75
N ASP A 39 -10.61 -12.97 6.51
CA ASP A 39 -11.75 -13.87 6.25
C ASP A 39 -11.50 -15.26 6.85
N GLU A 40 -10.32 -15.84 6.61
CA GLU A 40 -9.92 -17.12 7.20
C GLU A 40 -9.89 -17.07 8.73
N ALA A 41 -9.36 -15.99 9.33
CA ALA A 41 -9.34 -15.82 10.78
C ALA A 41 -10.76 -15.76 11.37
N LYS A 42 -11.69 -15.09 10.68
CA LYS A 42 -13.10 -14.99 11.07
C LYS A 42 -13.80 -16.34 10.99
N GLU A 43 -13.58 -17.11 9.91
CA GLU A 43 -14.14 -18.44 9.73
C GLU A 43 -13.67 -19.44 10.80
N LEU A 44 -12.40 -19.32 11.22
CA LEU A 44 -11.82 -20.16 12.26
C LEU A 44 -12.20 -19.73 13.69
N GLY A 45 -12.88 -18.59 13.86
CA GLY A 45 -13.13 -17.99 15.18
C GLY A 45 -11.85 -17.53 15.90
N ALA A 46 -10.81 -17.18 15.14
CA ALA A 46 -9.54 -16.70 15.65
C ALA A 46 -9.59 -15.18 15.87
N ASP A 47 -10.38 -14.74 16.85
CA ASP A 47 -10.74 -13.33 17.07
C ASP A 47 -9.52 -12.39 17.21
N ASP A 48 -8.48 -12.80 17.95
CA ASP A 48 -7.26 -12.01 18.11
C ASP A 48 -6.51 -11.84 16.77
N CYS A 49 -6.48 -12.89 15.94
CA CYS A 49 -5.86 -12.84 14.62
C CYS A 49 -6.66 -11.91 13.71
N TYR A 50 -7.98 -12.06 13.70
CA TYR A 50 -8.88 -11.19 12.95
C TYR A 50 -8.68 -9.71 13.32
N LEU A 51 -8.61 -9.39 14.62
CA LEU A 51 -8.36 -8.03 15.10
C LEU A 51 -7.00 -7.49 14.64
N LEU A 52 -5.93 -8.27 14.75
CA LEU A 52 -4.59 -7.82 14.35
C LEU A 52 -4.50 -7.56 12.83
N VAL A 53 -5.08 -8.45 12.03
CA VAL A 53 -5.09 -8.32 10.57
C VAL A 53 -5.93 -7.11 10.13
N THR A 54 -7.09 -6.89 10.74
CA THR A 54 -7.94 -5.73 10.43
C THR A 54 -7.31 -4.40 10.82
N LEU A 55 -6.53 -4.36 11.92
CA LEU A 55 -5.72 -3.18 12.28
C LEU A 55 -4.62 -2.89 11.24
N ALA A 56 -3.90 -3.92 10.78
CA ALA A 56 -2.88 -3.76 9.75
C ALA A 56 -3.46 -3.24 8.42
N LEU A 57 -4.66 -3.70 8.06
CA LEU A 57 -5.41 -3.21 6.90
C LEU A 57 -5.76 -1.73 7.01
N ARG A 58 -6.19 -1.27 8.19
CA ARG A 58 -6.45 0.15 8.46
C ARG A 58 -5.18 0.98 8.31
N ASP A 59 -4.06 0.51 8.86
CA ASP A 59 -2.79 1.21 8.79
C ASP A 59 -2.30 1.36 7.34
N LEU A 60 -2.45 0.32 6.51
CA LEU A 60 -2.12 0.40 5.08
C LEU A 60 -3.01 1.40 4.33
N LYS A 61 -4.31 1.43 4.63
CA LYS A 61 -5.25 2.39 4.06
C LYS A 61 -4.85 3.83 4.38
N GLU A 62 -4.51 4.11 5.63
CA GLU A 62 -4.10 5.45 6.08
C GLU A 62 -2.75 5.87 5.52
N GLN A 63 -1.75 4.97 5.50
CA GLN A 63 -0.40 5.28 5.04
C GLN A 63 -0.28 5.47 3.53
N PHE A 64 -1.01 4.67 2.74
CA PHE A 64 -0.88 4.65 1.28
C PHE A 64 -2.10 5.21 0.54
N GLY A 65 -3.12 5.69 1.27
CA GLY A 65 -4.33 6.27 0.68
C GLY A 65 -5.13 5.29 -0.17
N LEU A 66 -5.15 4.02 0.22
CA LEU A 66 -5.81 2.94 -0.54
C LEU A 66 -7.32 3.19 -0.61
N LYS A 67 -7.91 3.04 -1.81
CA LYS A 67 -9.36 3.15 -1.97
C LYS A 67 -10.03 1.83 -1.67
N TYR A 68 -11.30 1.88 -1.26
CA TYR A 68 -12.08 0.68 -0.94
C TYR A 68 -12.10 -0.32 -2.10
N ASP A 69 -12.16 0.17 -3.35
CA ASP A 69 -12.15 -0.68 -4.56
C ASP A 69 -10.80 -1.39 -4.80
N ASP A 70 -9.71 -0.87 -4.24
CA ASP A 70 -8.38 -1.50 -4.35
C ASP A 70 -8.28 -2.75 -3.47
N ILE A 71 -9.11 -2.77 -2.41
CA ILE A 71 -9.19 -3.79 -1.38
C ILE A 71 -10.57 -4.47 -1.50
N ILE A 72 -10.70 -5.27 -2.56
CA ILE A 72 -11.89 -6.04 -2.96
C ILE A 72 -12.65 -6.55 -1.72
N GLU A 73 -13.93 -6.14 -1.61
CA GLU A 73 -14.92 -6.56 -0.60
C GLU A 73 -14.41 -6.71 0.84
N MET A 74 -13.69 -5.71 1.36
CA MET A 74 -13.25 -5.77 2.75
C MET A 74 -14.39 -5.54 3.74
N CYS A 75 -14.47 -6.44 4.73
CA CYS A 75 -14.95 -6.23 6.10
C CYS A 75 -15.78 -4.94 6.27
N PRO A 76 -17.12 -5.00 6.13
CA PRO A 76 -17.98 -3.81 6.20
C PRO A 76 -17.85 -3.00 7.50
N GLU A 77 -17.27 -3.61 8.52
CA GLU A 77 -16.93 -3.05 9.83
C GLU A 77 -15.73 -2.07 9.85
N LEU A 78 -15.05 -1.84 8.72
CA LEU A 78 -13.98 -0.84 8.58
C LEU A 78 -14.43 0.50 7.98
N ASN A 79 -15.75 0.75 7.92
CA ASN A 79 -16.37 2.02 7.50
C ASN A 79 -16.83 2.88 8.68
#